data_AF-A0A124FPK1-F1
#
_entry.id   AF-A0A124FPK1-F1
#
_cell.length_a   1.000
_cell.length_b   1.000
_cell.length_c   1.000
_cell.angle_alpha   90.00
_cell.angle_beta   90.00
_cell.angle_gamma   90.00
#
_symmetry.space_group_name_H-M   'P 1'
#
loop_
_entity.id
_entity.type
_entity.pdbx_description
1 polymer ?
#
loop_
_entity_poly.entity_id
_entity_poly.type
_entity_poly.pdbx_seq_one_letter_code
_entity_poly.pdbx_strand_id
1 'polypeptide(L)' 'MPKDKQEEAAAPVESTYPRAELIANSQAIFGVMPEVVIGALHGNGADELTVAEVKTAIEDFLKRKVS' A
#
# COMPACT_ATOMS: atom_id res chain seq x y z
N MET A 1 -18.63 -1.43 23.98
CA MET A 1 -17.56 -0.40 23.85
C MET A 1 -17.21 -0.33 22.37
N PRO A 2 -17.38 0.80 21.70
CA PRO A 2 -17.37 0.90 20.23
C PRO A 2 -15.96 1.19 19.71
N LYS A 3 -15.47 0.39 18.76
CA LYS A 3 -14.25 0.58 17.94
C LYS A 3 -14.30 -0.46 16.81
N ASP A 4 -14.49 -0.19 15.52
CA ASP A 4 -14.61 1.03 14.74
C ASP A 4 -15.46 0.65 13.51
N LYS A 5 -16.47 1.46 13.19
CA LYS A 5 -17.18 1.41 11.90
C LYS A 5 -16.76 2.63 11.08
N GLN A 6 -16.05 2.37 9.99
CA GLN A 6 -15.93 3.22 8.80
C GLN A 6 -15.32 2.30 7.74
N GLU A 7 -16.03 1.68 6.81
CA GLU A 7 -16.98 2.16 5.79
C GLU A 7 -16.42 3.33 4.94
N GLU A 8 -15.94 2.92 3.76
CA GLU A 8 -16.17 3.53 2.44
C GLU A 8 -15.10 4.46 1.82
N ALA A 9 -14.46 3.89 0.80
CA ALA A 9 -13.96 4.47 -0.45
C ALA A 9 -13.98 5.99 -0.62
N ALA A 10 -12.79 6.57 -0.83
CA ALA A 10 -12.63 7.78 -1.64
C ALA A 10 -11.24 7.81 -2.30
N ALA A 11 -11.18 7.41 -3.58
CA ALA A 11 -10.23 8.02 -4.51
C ALA A 11 -10.84 9.33 -5.02
N PRO A 12 -10.09 10.30 -5.60
CA PRO A 12 -8.66 10.54 -5.58
C PRO A 12 -8.36 11.99 -5.12
N VAL A 13 -7.64 12.15 -4.03
CA VAL A 13 -6.86 13.39 -3.78
C VAL A 13 -5.42 12.96 -3.59
N GLU A 14 -4.50 13.63 -4.27
CA GLU A 14 -3.04 13.43 -4.19
C GLU A 14 -2.53 13.69 -2.76
N SER A 15 -2.89 12.83 -1.83
CA SER A 15 -2.44 12.83 -0.45
C SER A 15 -1.67 11.55 -0.24
N THR A 16 -0.40 11.71 0.11
CA THR A 16 0.43 10.60 0.56
C THR A 16 -0.29 9.89 1.70
N TYR A 17 -0.34 8.57 1.65
CA TYR A 17 -0.96 7.77 2.68
C TYR A 17 0.14 7.17 3.56
N PRO A 18 -0.08 7.08 4.87
CA PRO A 18 0.86 6.41 5.74
C PRO A 18 0.97 4.95 5.33
N ARG A 19 2.20 4.42 5.38
CA ARG A 19 2.52 3.05 5.03
C ARG A 19 1.59 2.03 5.71
N ALA A 20 1.20 2.27 6.95
CA ALA A 20 0.28 1.41 7.69
C ALA A 20 -1.11 1.30 7.03
N GLU A 21 -1.68 2.40 6.53
CA GLU A 21 -2.97 2.41 5.83
C GLU A 21 -2.86 1.68 4.48
N LEU A 22 -1.77 1.88 3.76
CA LEU A 22 -1.51 1.21 2.48
C LEU A 22 -1.29 -0.29 2.64
N ILE A 23 -0.67 -0.72 3.73
CA ILE A 23 -0.51 -2.13 4.11
C ILE A 23 -1.86 -2.72 4.52
N ALA A 24 -2.60 -2.04 5.40
CA ALA A 24 -3.90 -2.52 5.89
C ALA A 24 -4.92 -2.68 4.75
N ASN A 25 -4.90 -1.77 3.77
CA ASN A 25 -5.76 -1.81 2.60
C ASN A 25 -5.09 -2.42 1.36
N SER A 26 -3.91 -3.04 1.48
CA SER A 26 -3.12 -3.46 0.31
C SER A 26 -3.86 -4.44 -0.59
N GLN A 27 -4.62 -5.34 0.02
CA GLN A 27 -5.37 -6.36 -0.69
C GLN A 27 -6.56 -5.77 -1.43
N ALA A 28 -7.16 -4.70 -0.90
CA ALA A 28 -8.26 -3.99 -1.55
C ALA A 28 -7.78 -3.00 -2.64
N ILE A 29 -6.65 -2.33 -2.41
CA ILE A 29 -6.11 -1.30 -3.31
C ILE A 29 -5.28 -1.92 -4.45
N PHE A 30 -4.41 -2.87 -4.12
CA PHE A 30 -3.42 -3.43 -5.04
C PHE A 30 -3.66 -4.90 -5.36
N GLY A 31 -4.56 -5.58 -4.65
CA GLY A 31 -4.79 -7.02 -4.83
C GLY A 31 -3.65 -7.90 -4.33
N VAL A 32 -2.70 -7.35 -3.57
CA VAL A 32 -1.54 -8.08 -3.05
C VAL A 32 -1.56 -8.18 -1.52
N MET A 33 -0.86 -9.19 -1.00
CA MET A 33 -0.71 -9.35 0.45
C MET A 33 0.08 -8.17 1.04
N PRO A 34 -0.22 -7.78 2.29
CA PRO A 34 0.50 -6.71 2.99
C PRO A 34 2.00 -6.96 3.06
N GLU A 35 2.43 -8.23 3.14
CA GLU A 35 3.83 -8.64 3.11
C GLU A 35 4.55 -8.23 1.80
N VAL A 36 3.83 -8.23 0.67
CA VAL A 36 4.37 -7.79 -0.63
C VAL A 36 4.58 -6.29 -0.63
N VAL A 37 3.67 -5.53 -0.03
CA VAL A 37 3.81 -4.08 0.13
C VAL A 37 4.97 -3.74 1.06
N ILE A 38 5.07 -4.43 2.21
CA ILE A 38 6.19 -4.29 3.14
C ILE A 38 7.51 -4.64 2.44
N GLY A 39 7.55 -5.72 1.65
CA GLY A 39 8.73 -6.13 0.89
C GLY A 39 9.11 -5.16 -0.22
N ALA A 40 8.13 -4.63 -0.96
CA ALA A 40 8.32 -3.63 -2.00
C ALA A 40 8.80 -2.29 -1.41
N LEU A 41 8.29 -1.91 -0.25
CA LEU A 41 8.69 -0.72 0.49
C LEU A 41 9.86 -0.96 1.44
N HIS A 42 10.40 -2.19 1.53
CA HIS A 42 11.49 -2.51 2.46
C HIS A 42 12.76 -1.70 2.16
N GLY A 43 12.98 -1.33 0.89
CA GLY A 43 14.07 -0.46 0.47
C GLY A 43 13.74 1.04 0.48
N ASN A 44 12.49 1.40 0.78
CA ASN A 44 12.00 2.76 0.76
C ASN A 44 11.66 3.22 2.19
N GLY A 45 12.53 4.02 2.80
CA GLY A 45 12.35 4.54 4.16
C GLY A 45 11.28 5.62 4.29
N ALA A 46 10.35 5.72 3.34
CA ALA A 46 9.27 6.69 3.37
C ALA A 46 8.10 6.15 4.19
N ASP A 47 7.71 6.89 5.24
CA ASP A 47 6.56 6.57 6.07
C ASP A 47 5.23 6.94 5.40
N GLU A 48 5.25 7.87 4.45
CA GLU A 48 4.08 8.34 3.71
C GLU A 48 4.35 8.27 2.20
N LEU A 49 3.48 7.57 1.47
CA LEU A 49 3.67 7.23 0.07
C LEU A 49 2.39 7.40 -0.71
N THR A 50 2.52 7.74 -1.99
CA THR A 50 1.35 7.75 -2.87
C THR A 50 0.97 6.34 -3.31
N VAL A 51 -0.31 6.12 -3.58
CA VAL A 51 -0.80 4.86 -4.15
C VAL A 51 -0.07 4.54 -5.46
N ALA A 52 0.27 5.55 -6.26
CA ALA A 52 1.02 5.39 -7.50
C ALA A 52 2.45 4.87 -7.24
N GLU A 53 3.20 5.49 -6.34
CA GLU A 53 4.56 5.05 -6.00
C GLU A 53 4.58 3.63 -5.44
N VAL A 54 3.65 3.33 -4.53
CA VAL A 54 3.56 1.98 -3.94
C VAL A 54 3.18 0.95 -4.99
N LYS A 55 2.26 1.29 -5.91
CA LYS A 55 1.93 0.41 -7.04
C LYS A 55 3.15 0.11 -7.90
N THR A 56 3.91 1.13 -8.29
CA THR A 56 5.12 0.96 -9.08
C THR A 56 6.17 0.13 -8.34
N ALA A 57 6.39 0.40 -7.05
CA ALA A 57 7.32 -0.38 -6.23
C ALA A 57 6.90 -1.85 -6.12
N ILE A 58 5.60 -2.13 -5.94
CA ILE A 58 5.04 -3.49 -5.91
C ILE A 58 5.25 -4.18 -7.25
N GLU A 59 4.96 -3.51 -8.37
CA GLU A 59 5.14 -4.08 -9.71
C GLU A 59 6.61 -4.40 -9.99
N ASP A 60 7.54 -3.51 -9.64
CA ASP A 60 8.98 -3.75 -9.75
C ASP A 60 9.46 -4.90 -8.85
N PHE A 61 8.94 -4.96 -7.63
CA PHE A 61 9.26 -6.04 -6.68
C PHE A 61 8.76 -7.41 -7.18
N LEU A 62 7.52 -7.47 -7.67
CA LEU A 62 6.95 -8.68 -8.26
C LEU A 62 7.72 -9.09 -9.52
N LYS A 63 8.11 -8.16 -10.40
CA LYS A 63 8.93 -8.46 -11.58
C LYS A 63 10.31 -9.02 -11.20
N ARG A 64 10.99 -8.44 -10.21
CA ARG A 64 12.32 -8.90 -9.76
C ARG A 64 12.30 -10.26 -9.07
N LYS A 65 11.21 -10.61 -8.36
CA LYS A 65 11.11 -11.87 -7.61
C LYS A 65 10.72 -13.07 -8.50
N VAL A 66 10.27 -12.85 -9.73
CA VAL A 66 9.78 -13.89 -10.67
C VAL A 66 10.83 -14.24 -11.75
N SER A 67 12.11 -13.90 -11.54
CA SER A 67 13.23 -14.35 -12.40
C SER A 67 14.04 -15.45 -11.74
#